data_AF-A0A7X9RLR8-F1
#
_entry.id   AF-A0A7X9RLR8-F1
#
_cell.length_a   1.000
_cell.length_b   1.000
_cell.length_c   1.000
_cell.angle_alpha   90.00
_cell.angle_beta   90.00
_cell.angle_gamma   90.00
#
_symmetry.space_group_name_H-M   'P 1'
#
loop_
_entity.id
_entity.type
_entity.pdbx_description
1 polymer ?
#
loop_
_entity_poly.entity_id
_entity_poly.type
_entity_poly.pdbx_seq_one_letter_code
_entity_poly.pdbx_strand_id
1 'polypeptide(L)' 'MRKSIDGLASIIQYEYNLDLYDDAIFLFCGGKADRVKALYWDGDGFILLYKRFNDGKLRWPRKSEEIM' A
#
# COMPACT_ATOMS: atom_id res chain seq x y z
N MET A 1 1.90 8.12 7.32
CA MET A 1 0.84 7.67 6.38
C MET A 1 -0.52 7.97 7.00
N ARG A 2 -1.10 9.13 6.66
CA ARG A 2 -2.38 9.61 7.22
C ARG A 2 -3.58 9.29 6.31
N LYS A 3 -3.33 8.93 5.05
CA LYS A 3 -4.34 8.65 4.02
C LYS A 3 -5.11 7.35 4.34
N SER A 4 -6.43 7.40 4.19
CA SER A 4 -7.36 6.24 4.21
C SER A 4 -7.58 5.71 2.78
N ILE A 5 -8.61 4.90 2.54
CA ILE A 5 -8.96 4.30 1.24
C ILE A 5 -8.87 5.33 0.11
N ASP A 6 -9.70 6.37 0.11
CA ASP A 6 -9.76 7.34 -1.01
C ASP A 6 -8.43 8.05 -1.25
N GLY A 7 -7.72 8.38 -0.16
CA GLY A 7 -6.43 9.05 -0.26
C GLY A 7 -5.32 8.15 -0.80
N LEU A 8 -5.41 6.82 -0.62
CA LEU A 8 -4.47 5.86 -1.20
C LEU A 8 -4.87 5.50 -2.63
N ALA A 9 -6.17 5.33 -2.88
CA ALA A 9 -6.75 5.14 -4.20
C ALA A 9 -6.34 6.27 -5.17
N SER A 10 -6.43 7.51 -4.70
CA SER A 10 -6.01 8.71 -5.43
C SER A 10 -4.52 8.68 -5.82
N ILE A 11 -3.63 8.17 -4.96
CA ILE A 11 -2.19 8.04 -5.31
C ILE A 11 -2.03 7.07 -6.48
N ILE A 12 -2.67 5.90 -6.41
CA ILE A 12 -2.51 4.85 -7.42
C ILE A 12 -3.02 5.33 -8.78
N GLN A 13 -4.20 5.96 -8.81
CA GLN A 13 -4.78 6.48 -10.06
C GLN A 13 -4.02 7.67 -10.62
N TYR A 14 -3.70 8.69 -9.80
CA TYR A 14 -3.23 9.97 -10.33
C TYR A 14 -1.71 10.11 -10.32
N GLU A 15 -1.00 9.48 -9.39
CA GLU A 15 0.46 9.56 -9.34
C GLU A 15 1.12 8.42 -10.15
N TYR A 16 0.51 7.23 -10.14
CA TYR A 16 1.08 6.04 -10.80
C TYR A 16 0.33 5.60 -12.07
N ASN A 17 -0.87 6.14 -12.33
CA ASN A 17 -1.70 5.79 -13.49
C ASN A 17 -1.92 4.27 -13.63
N LEU A 18 -2.17 3.61 -12.51
CA LEU A 18 -2.51 2.18 -12.44
C LEU A 18 -4.01 2.02 -12.20
N ASP A 19 -4.57 0.90 -12.67
CA ASP A 19 -5.97 0.55 -12.41
C ASP A 19 -6.13 0.04 -10.98
N LEU A 20 -7.11 0.57 -10.26
CA LEU A 20 -7.44 0.16 -8.89
C LEU A 20 -8.23 -1.14 -8.82
N TYR A 21 -8.87 -1.51 -9.92
CA TYR A 21 -9.77 -2.65 -10.01
C TYR A 21 -9.09 -3.88 -10.60
N ASP A 22 -7.80 -3.77 -10.96
CA ASP A 22 -6.98 -4.92 -11.33
C ASP A 22 -6.86 -5.91 -10.17
N ASP A 23 -6.59 -7.18 -10.51
CA ASP A 23 -6.30 -8.24 -9.54
C ASP A 23 -4.90 -8.03 -8.92
N ALA A 24 -4.78 -6.98 -8.14
CA ALA A 24 -3.54 -6.49 -7.56
C ALA A 24 -3.75 -5.95 -6.14
N ILE A 25 -2.75 -6.16 -5.28
CA ILE A 25 -2.71 -5.57 -3.96
C ILE A 25 -1.66 -4.46 -3.96
N PHE A 26 -2.09 -3.25 -3.63
CA PHE A 26 -1.20 -2.09 -3.54
C PHE A 26 -0.68 -1.93 -2.11
N LEU A 27 0.63 -2.15 -1.95
CA LEU A 27 1.30 -2.02 -0.66
C LEU A 27 1.88 -0.61 -0.46
N PHE A 28 1.61 -0.04 0.70
CA PHE A 28 2.16 1.23 1.14
C PHE A 28 2.96 1.04 2.42
N CYS A 29 4.15 1.63 2.47
CA CYS A 29 5.00 1.64 3.66
C CYS A 29 5.25 3.08 4.11
N GLY A 30 5.08 3.34 5.42
CA GLY A 30 5.38 4.66 5.96
C GLY A 30 6.89 4.91 5.99
N GLY A 31 7.34 6.17 5.98
CA GLY A 31 8.79 6.46 6.01
C GLY A 31 9.55 5.87 7.21
N LYS A 32 8.86 5.60 8.33
CA LYS A 32 9.45 4.92 9.51
C LYS A 32 9.54 3.39 9.37
N ALA A 33 8.89 2.82 8.35
CA ALA A 33 8.75 1.39 8.09
C ALA A 33 8.19 0.55 9.25
N ASP A 34 7.57 1.19 10.26
CA ASP A 34 6.89 0.54 11.39
C ASP A 34 5.42 0.18 11.07
N ARG A 35 4.95 0.57 9.87
CA ARG A 35 3.55 0.46 9.45
C ARG A 35 3.43 0.19 7.97
N VAL A 36 2.50 -0.68 7.63
CA VAL A 36 2.17 -1.07 6.27
C VAL A 36 0.66 -0.99 6.10
N LYS A 37 0.23 -0.50 4.94
CA LYS A 37 -1.14 -0.63 4.47
C LYS A 37 -1.17 -1.44 3.18
N ALA A 38 -2.19 -2.27 3.02
CA ALA A 38 -2.49 -2.95 1.77
C ALA A 38 -3.89 -2.55 1.34
N LEU A 39 -4.01 -1.99 0.14
CA LEU A 39 -5.28 -1.64 -0.49
C LEU A 39 -5.58 -2.67 -1.58
N TYR A 40 -6.79 -3.21 -1.56
CA TYR A 40 -7.27 -4.21 -2.51
C TYR A 40 -8.74 -3.96 -2.84
N TRP A 41 -9.12 -4.15 -4.10
CA TRP A 41 -10.52 -4.19 -4.54
C TRP A 41 -10.97 -5.65 -4.58
N ASP A 42 -12.01 -6.01 -3.83
CA ASP A 42 -12.49 -7.40 -3.73
C ASP A 42 -13.64 -7.74 -4.69
N GLY A 43 -14.08 -6.78 -5.50
CA GLY A 43 -15.19 -6.92 -6.44
C GLY A 43 -16.41 -6.05 -6.12
N ASP A 44 -16.65 -5.76 -4.83
CA ASP A 44 -17.76 -4.91 -4.40
C ASP A 44 -17.34 -3.77 -3.45
N GLY A 45 -16.09 -3.80 -2.97
CA GLY A 45 -15.55 -2.78 -2.10
C GLY A 45 -14.03 -2.73 -2.06
N PHE A 46 -13.54 -1.67 -1.40
CA PHE A 46 -12.13 -1.57 -1.06
C PHE A 46 -11.86 -2.13 0.33
N ILE A 47 -10.93 -3.07 0.41
CA ILE A 47 -10.36 -3.58 1.65
C ILE A 47 -9.07 -2.81 1.96
N LEU A 48 -8.97 -2.32 3.20
CA LEU A 48 -7.74 -1.72 3.72
C LEU A 48 -7.19 -2.52 4.90
N LEU A 49 -6.16 -3.32 4.66
CA LEU A 49 -5.41 -3.96 5.73
C LEU A 49 -4.39 -2.98 6.31
N TYR A 50 -4.30 -2.91 7.64
CA TYR A 50 -3.34 -2.07 8.34
C TYR A 50 -2.56 -2.89 9.36
N LYS A 51 -1.25 -3.01 9.13
CA LYS A 51 -0.33 -3.67 10.07
C LYS A 51 0.57 -2.63 10.71
N ARG A 52 0.62 -2.62 12.03
CA ARG A 52 1.60 -1.89 12.83
C ARG A 52 2.51 -2.89 13.54
N PHE A 53 3.81 -2.72 13.39
CA PHE A 53 4.79 -3.52 14.10
C PHE A 53 4.96 -2.95 15.52
N ASN A 54 4.92 -3.83 16.52
CA ASN A 54 5.17 -3.45 17.92
C ASN A 54 6.68 -3.32 18.20
N ASP A 55 7.47 -4.18 17.54
CA ASP A 55 8.92 -4.13 17.52
C ASP A 55 9.43 -4.44 16.11
N GLY A 56 10.60 -3.90 15.76
CA GLY A 56 11.20 -4.01 14.44
C GLY A 56 10.55 -3.11 13.37
N LYS A 57 11.00 -3.32 12.12
CA LYS A 57 10.55 -2.58 10.94
C LYS A 57 10.38 -3.53 9.77
N LEU A 58 9.49 -3.18 8.84
CA LEU A 58 9.43 -3.87 7.58
C LEU A 58 10.71 -3.60 6.79
N ARG A 59 11.32 -4.66 6.25
CA ARG A 59 12.37 -4.54 5.23
C ARG A 59 11.70 -4.19 3.90
N TRP A 60 11.46 -2.90 3.70
CA TRP A 60 10.89 -2.38 2.47
C TRP A 60 11.97 -2.23 1.40
N PRO A 61 11.76 -2.74 0.17
CA PRO A 61 12.71 -2.58 -0.92
C PRO A 61 12.87 -1.10 -1.25
N ARG A 62 14.11 -0.60 -1.27
CA ARG A 62 14.42 0.79 -1.62
C ARG A 62 14.89 0.95 -3.06
N LYS A 63 15.21 -0.16 -3.70
CA LYS A 63 15.65 -0.22 -5.08
C LYS A 63 14.91 -1.34 -5.80
N SER A 64 14.78 -1.21 -7.12
CA SER A 64 14.07 -2.20 -7.94
C SER A 64 14.75 -3.57 -7.89
N GLU A 65 16.06 -3.64 -7.69
CA GLU A 65 16.81 -4.91 -7.58
C GLU A 65 16.53 -5.66 -6.27
N GLU A 66 15.91 -5.01 -5.28
CA GLU A 66 15.49 -5.63 -4.03
C GLU A 66 14.08 -6.26 -4.14
N ILE A 67 13.39 -6.03 -5.26
CA ILE A 67 12.12 -6.67 -5.59
C ILE A 67 12.46 -7.99 -6.27
N MET A 68 12.16 -9.11 -5.59
CA MET A 68 12.29 -10.47 -6.14
C MET A 68 11.14 -10.80 -7.07
#